data_AF-G5J6B5-F1
#
_entry.id   AF-G5J6B5-F1
#
_cell.length_a   1.000
_cell.length_b   1.000
_cell.length_c   1.000
_cell.angle_alpha   90.00
_cell.angle_beta   90.00
_cell.angle_gamma   90.00
#
_symmetry.space_group_name_H-M   'P 1'
#
loop_
_entity.id
_entity.type
_entity.pdbx_description
1 polymer ?
#
loop_
_entity_poly.entity_id
_entity_poly.type
_entity_poly.pdbx_seq_one_letter_code
_entity_poly.pdbx_strand_id
1 'polypeptide(L)'
;MLSEASQKFNQYLIEFPELQTQLKSIKSPVDLINLAKQEGFELTIDNFQELAQYAFHQWLIKVAPSVRLFFEKVHNDQELYQKLNQCTSMNDLISFAKECNIYITLLEMEKAAEVAKSFKVFSFEKLFFQNLKVQSKNDII
;
A
#
# COMPACT_ATOMS: atom_id res chain seq x y z
N MET A 1 -4.90 -10.70 -13.88
CA MET A 1 -6.04 -11.43 -13.29
C MET A 1 -5.49 -12.22 -12.12
N LEU A 2 -6.20 -12.26 -10.99
CA LEU A 2 -5.78 -13.04 -9.82
C LEU A 2 -5.96 -14.55 -10.09
N SER A 3 -5.06 -15.40 -9.57
CA SER A 3 -5.21 -16.85 -9.49
C SER A 3 -6.37 -17.23 -8.58
N GLU A 4 -6.90 -18.45 -8.72
CA GLU A 4 -8.06 -18.90 -7.94
C GLU A 4 -7.81 -18.82 -6.43
N ALA A 5 -6.61 -19.20 -5.97
CA ALA A 5 -6.22 -19.12 -4.56
C ALA A 5 -6.19 -17.67 -4.05
N SER A 6 -5.57 -16.77 -4.82
CA SER A 6 -5.56 -15.32 -4.52
C SER A 6 -6.97 -14.73 -4.52
N GLN A 7 -7.82 -15.09 -5.48
CA GLN A 7 -9.21 -14.63 -5.53
C GLN A 7 -9.99 -15.06 -4.29
N LYS A 8 -9.92 -16.34 -3.92
CA LYS A 8 -10.63 -16.88 -2.75
C LYS A 8 -10.22 -16.16 -1.46
N PHE A 9 -8.93 -16.00 -1.23
CA PHE A 9 -8.45 -15.28 -0.04
C PHE A 9 -8.84 -13.79 -0.08
N ASN A 10 -8.66 -13.12 -1.23
CA ASN A 10 -9.03 -11.71 -1.37
C ASN A 10 -10.53 -11.48 -1.12
N GLN A 11 -11.38 -12.39 -1.60
CA GLN A 11 -12.83 -12.35 -1.37
C GLN A 11 -13.16 -12.63 0.10
N TYR A 12 -12.51 -13.61 0.72
CA TYR A 12 -12.65 -13.91 2.14
C TYR A 12 -12.36 -12.68 3.02
N LEU A 13 -11.27 -11.95 2.76
CA LEU A 13 -10.96 -10.71 3.49
C LEU A 13 -12.05 -9.63 3.36
N ILE A 14 -12.82 -9.63 2.27
CA ILE A 14 -13.91 -8.67 2.02
C ILE A 14 -15.20 -9.11 2.73
N GLU A 15 -15.48 -10.41 2.74
CA GLU A 15 -16.72 -11.01 3.23
C GLU A 15 -16.79 -11.14 4.75
N PHE A 16 -15.64 -11.13 5.44
CA PHE A 16 -15.54 -11.29 6.90
C PHE A 16 -15.03 -10.00 7.57
N PRO A 17 -15.91 -9.03 7.90
CA PRO A 17 -15.55 -7.76 8.52
C PRO A 17 -14.78 -7.87 9.84
N GLU A 18 -14.93 -8.96 10.58
CA GLU A 18 -14.19 -9.25 11.81
C GLU A 18 -12.67 -9.29 11.59
N LEU A 19 -12.22 -9.70 10.39
CA LEU A 19 -10.81 -9.72 10.01
C LEU A 19 -10.26 -8.31 9.80
N GLN A 20 -11.11 -7.28 9.65
CA GLN A 20 -10.67 -5.90 9.44
C GLN A 20 -9.86 -5.36 10.62
N THR A 21 -10.15 -5.83 11.85
CA THR A 21 -9.34 -5.47 13.02
C THR A 21 -7.95 -6.09 12.95
N GLN A 22 -7.86 -7.36 12.53
CA GLN A 22 -6.57 -8.05 12.36
C GLN A 22 -5.77 -7.43 11.22
N LEU A 23 -6.40 -7.14 10.09
CA LEU A 23 -5.79 -6.45 8.94
C LEU A 23 -5.26 -5.05 9.29
N LYS A 24 -5.91 -4.33 10.22
CA LYS A 24 -5.40 -3.04 10.72
C LYS A 24 -4.16 -3.18 11.61
N SER A 25 -3.97 -4.36 12.21
CA SER A 25 -2.84 -4.65 13.09
C SER A 25 -1.61 -5.19 12.35
N ILE A 26 -1.77 -5.58 11.09
CA ILE A 26 -0.68 -6.02 10.21
C ILE A 26 0.33 -4.89 10.05
N LYS A 27 1.62 -5.20 10.25
CA LYS A 27 2.73 -4.26 10.09
C LYS A 27 3.69 -4.66 8.98
N SER A 28 3.60 -5.90 8.52
CA SER A 28 4.47 -6.46 7.50
C SER A 28 3.72 -7.43 6.58
N PRO A 29 4.20 -7.66 5.34
CA PRO A 29 3.68 -8.72 4.50
C PRO A 29 3.71 -10.11 5.17
N VAL A 30 4.65 -10.38 6.08
CA VAL A 30 4.72 -11.66 6.81
C VAL A 30 3.50 -11.88 7.71
N ASP A 31 2.97 -10.82 8.32
CA ASP A 31 1.77 -10.93 9.17
C ASP A 31 0.55 -11.35 8.33
N LEU A 32 0.46 -10.91 7.08
CA LEU A 32 -0.57 -11.35 6.15
C LEU A 32 -0.43 -12.83 5.78
N ILE A 33 0.81 -13.31 5.61
CA ILE A 33 1.08 -14.73 5.35
C ILE A 33 0.62 -15.57 6.53
N ASN A 34 0.91 -15.12 7.76
CA ASN A 34 0.48 -15.79 8.97
C ASN A 34 -1.04 -15.79 9.12
N LEU A 35 -1.70 -14.67 8.81
CA LEU A 35 -3.16 -14.57 8.79
C LEU A 35 -3.78 -15.57 7.81
N ALA A 36 -3.28 -15.62 6.57
CA ALA A 36 -3.77 -16.57 5.57
C ALA A 36 -3.68 -18.01 6.08
N LYS A 37 -2.56 -18.40 6.68
CA LYS A 37 -2.36 -19.74 7.26
C LYS A 37 -3.30 -20.02 8.44
N GLN A 38 -3.52 -19.04 9.33
CA GLN A 38 -4.45 -19.17 10.46
C GLN A 38 -5.89 -19.40 10.00
N GLU A 39 -6.27 -18.74 8.91
CA GLU A 39 -7.59 -18.87 8.27
C GLU A 39 -7.67 -20.08 7.31
N GLY A 40 -6.64 -20.94 7.27
CA GLY A 40 -6.64 -22.19 6.50
C GLY A 40 -6.31 -22.03 5.00
N PHE A 41 -5.79 -20.88 4.58
CA PHE A 41 -5.36 -20.65 3.20
C PHE A 41 -3.88 -21.01 3.01
N GLU A 42 -3.62 -21.92 2.07
CA GLU A 42 -2.27 -22.24 1.61
C GLU A 42 -1.89 -21.35 0.41
N LEU A 43 -1.36 -20.17 0.72
CA LEU A 43 -0.88 -19.23 -0.30
C LEU A 43 0.63 -19.34 -0.47
N THR A 44 1.06 -19.38 -1.73
CA THR A 44 2.48 -19.27 -2.11
C THR A 44 2.94 -17.81 -2.12
N ILE A 45 4.25 -17.59 -2.17
CA ILE A 45 4.82 -16.24 -2.33
C ILE A 45 4.27 -15.55 -3.58
N ASP A 46 4.12 -16.28 -4.68
CA ASP A 46 3.58 -15.76 -5.93
C ASP A 46 2.13 -15.29 -5.77
N ASN A 47 1.31 -16.00 -4.99
CA ASN A 47 -0.06 -15.55 -4.68
C ASN A 47 -0.04 -14.21 -3.92
N PHE A 48 0.87 -14.04 -2.96
CA PHE A 48 0.99 -12.78 -2.22
C PHE A 48 1.49 -11.62 -3.10
N GLN A 49 2.46 -11.88 -3.98
CA GLN A 49 2.91 -10.89 -4.95
C GLN A 49 1.78 -10.47 -5.88
N GLU A 50 0.99 -11.43 -6.34
CA GLU A 50 -0.17 -11.19 -7.20
C GLU A 50 -1.25 -10.36 -6.50
N LEU A 51 -1.56 -10.67 -5.23
CA LEU A 51 -2.48 -9.90 -4.39
C LEU A 51 -2.00 -8.45 -4.20
N ALA A 52 -0.71 -8.28 -3.91
CA ALA A 52 -0.11 -6.96 -3.75
C ALA A 52 -0.16 -6.13 -5.04
N GLN A 53 0.22 -6.73 -6.17
CA GLN A 53 0.13 -6.08 -7.47
C GLN A 53 -1.31 -5.71 -7.80
N TYR A 54 -2.27 -6.61 -7.56
CA TYR A 54 -3.67 -6.31 -7.78
C TYR A 54 -4.15 -5.13 -6.92
N ALA A 55 -3.83 -5.13 -5.63
CA ALA A 55 -4.19 -4.04 -4.73
C ALA A 55 -3.57 -2.69 -5.16
N PHE A 56 -2.30 -2.69 -5.57
CA PHE A 56 -1.62 -1.52 -6.11
C PHE A 56 -2.34 -0.95 -7.34
N HIS A 57 -2.68 -1.80 -8.31
CA HIS A 57 -3.41 -1.36 -9.51
C HIS A 57 -4.80 -0.82 -9.16
N GLN A 58 -5.53 -1.49 -8.25
CA GLN A 58 -6.84 -1.03 -7.79
C GLN A 58 -6.76 0.33 -7.06
N TRP A 59 -5.65 0.58 -6.36
CA TRP A 59 -5.39 1.87 -5.71
C TRP A 59 -5.07 2.96 -6.74
N LEU A 60 -4.18 2.68 -7.70
CA LEU A 60 -3.78 3.64 -8.73
C LEU A 60 -4.96 4.19 -9.55
N ILE A 61 -5.98 3.37 -9.83
CA ILE A 61 -7.16 3.81 -10.58
C ILE A 61 -8.11 4.72 -9.79
N LYS A 62 -7.91 4.87 -8.47
CA LYS A 62 -8.78 5.66 -7.57
C LYS A 62 -8.14 6.95 -7.07
N VAL A 63 -6.84 7.16 -7.34
CA VAL A 63 -6.12 8.36 -6.90
C VAL A 63 -6.06 9.43 -7.98
N ALA A 64 -5.62 10.63 -7.62
CA ALA A 64 -5.44 11.72 -8.56
C ALA A 64 -4.42 11.33 -9.67
N PRO A 65 -4.58 11.83 -10.92
CA PRO A 65 -3.67 11.50 -12.03
C PRO A 65 -2.20 11.82 -11.73
N SER A 66 -1.93 12.92 -11.04
CA SER A 66 -0.59 13.34 -10.61
C SER A 66 0.06 12.30 -9.69
N VAL A 67 -0.68 11.84 -8.68
CA VAL A 67 -0.26 10.77 -7.76
C VAL A 67 -0.05 9.47 -8.50
N ARG A 68 -1.00 9.09 -9.37
CA ARG A 68 -0.89 7.89 -10.19
C ARG A 68 0.40 7.89 -11.01
N LEU A 69 0.67 8.96 -11.75
CA LEU A 69 1.86 9.10 -12.59
C LEU A 69 3.15 8.96 -11.77
N PHE A 70 3.20 9.56 -10.57
CA PHE A 70 4.35 9.44 -9.69
C PHE A 70 4.59 8.00 -9.23
N PHE A 71 3.56 7.32 -8.71
CA PHE A 71 3.73 5.95 -8.23
C PHE A 71 3.93 4.94 -9.37
N GLU A 72 3.34 5.15 -10.56
CA GLU A 72 3.66 4.36 -11.75
C GLU A 72 5.13 4.54 -12.16
N LYS A 73 5.65 5.78 -12.16
CA LYS A 73 7.05 6.05 -12.49
C LYS A 73 7.99 5.37 -11.49
N VAL A 74 7.72 5.53 -10.20
CA VAL A 74 8.54 4.95 -9.12
C VAL A 74 8.48 3.41 -9.13
N HIS A 75 7.33 2.82 -9.42
CA HIS A 75 7.18 1.36 -9.46
C HIS A 75 8.00 0.70 -10.57
N ASN A 76 8.16 1.39 -11.70
CA ASN A 76 8.87 0.85 -12.88
C ASN A 76 10.38 1.15 -12.88
N ASP A 77 10.89 1.84 -11.85
CA ASP A 77 12.29 2.27 -11.77
C ASP A 77 12.87 1.90 -10.41
N GLN A 78 13.85 1.01 -10.41
CA GLN A 78 14.43 0.46 -9.19
C GLN A 78 15.15 1.52 -8.34
N GLU A 79 15.82 2.49 -8.96
CA GLU A 79 16.52 3.57 -8.24
C GLU A 79 15.51 4.50 -7.56
N LEU A 80 14.44 4.85 -8.29
CA LEU A 80 13.36 5.65 -7.73
C LEU A 80 12.62 4.90 -6.62
N TYR A 81 12.42 3.59 -6.76
CA TYR A 81 11.81 2.77 -5.71
C TYR A 81 12.66 2.73 -4.44
N GLN A 82 13.99 2.61 -4.56
CA GLN A 82 14.89 2.69 -3.41
C GLN A 82 14.79 4.05 -2.71
N LYS A 83 14.71 5.13 -3.49
CA LYS A 83 14.52 6.49 -2.96
C LYS A 83 13.16 6.67 -2.28
N LEU A 84 12.09 6.09 -2.81
CA LEU A 84 10.78 6.10 -2.17
C LEU A 84 10.82 5.53 -0.75
N ASN A 85 11.60 4.46 -0.53
CA ASN A 85 11.75 3.82 0.78
C ASN A 85 12.53 4.68 1.79
N GLN A 86 13.16 5.77 1.36
CA GLN A 86 13.83 6.74 2.22
C GLN A 86 12.90 7.89 2.65
N CYS A 87 11.73 8.04 2.01
CA CYS A 87 10.76 9.06 2.40
C CYS A 87 10.13 8.70 3.75
N THR A 88 10.09 9.67 4.66
CA THR A 88 9.58 9.48 6.02
C THR A 88 8.32 10.30 6.30
N SER A 89 8.01 11.26 5.44
CA SER A 89 6.84 12.14 5.55
C SER A 89 6.13 12.37 4.21
N MET A 90 4.92 12.93 4.25
CA MET A 90 4.20 13.37 3.04
C MET A 90 4.96 14.46 2.28
N ASN A 91 5.68 15.32 3.01
CA ASN A 91 6.45 16.41 2.40
C ASN A 91 7.66 15.87 1.63
N ASP A 92 8.27 14.77 2.08
CA ASP A 92 9.35 14.11 1.34
C ASP A 92 8.82 13.54 0.03
N LEU A 93 7.63 12.92 0.05
CA LEU A 93 7.01 12.40 -1.17
C LEU A 93 6.69 13.51 -2.17
N ILE A 94 6.16 14.62 -1.70
CA ILE A 94 5.85 15.77 -2.56
C ILE A 94 7.13 16.37 -3.15
N SER A 95 8.19 16.48 -2.33
CA SER A 95 9.50 16.95 -2.77
C SER A 95 10.10 15.99 -3.80
N PHE A 96 10.01 14.69 -3.56
CA PHE A 96 10.50 13.66 -4.48
C PHE A 96 9.71 13.63 -5.80
N ALA A 97 8.38 13.79 -5.74
CA ALA A 97 7.56 13.92 -6.95
C ALA A 97 7.98 15.14 -7.77
N LYS A 98 8.28 16.27 -7.11
CA LYS A 98 8.77 17.49 -7.77
C LYS A 98 10.11 17.28 -8.45
N GLU A 99 11.04 16.55 -7.85
CA GLU A 99 12.31 16.16 -8.50
C GLU A 99 12.08 15.29 -9.74
N CYS A 100 10.99 14.52 -9.77
CA CYS A 100 10.54 13.77 -10.94
C CYS A 100 9.77 14.62 -11.96
N ASN A 101 9.70 15.94 -11.78
CA ASN A 101 8.89 16.89 -12.55
C ASN A 101 7.38 16.62 -12.48
N ILE A 102 6.91 16.08 -11.36
CA ILE A 102 5.48 15.81 -11.11
C ILE A 102 5.02 16.67 -9.94
N TYR A 103 4.05 17.54 -10.19
CA TYR A 103 3.49 18.41 -9.17
C TYR A 103 2.31 17.72 -8.48
N ILE A 104 2.45 17.47 -7.18
CA ILE A 104 1.41 16.88 -6.33
C ILE A 104 1.20 17.80 -5.14
N THR A 105 -0.05 18.14 -4.86
CA THR A 105 -0.43 18.90 -3.67
C THR A 105 -0.50 18.01 -2.43
N LEU A 106 -0.36 18.60 -1.24
CA LEU A 106 -0.55 17.87 0.02
C LEU A 106 -1.94 17.21 0.08
N LEU A 107 -2.98 17.93 -0.35
CA LEU A 107 -4.35 17.42 -0.37
C LEU A 107 -4.50 16.19 -1.27
N GLU A 108 -3.85 16.15 -2.44
CA GLU A 108 -3.88 14.98 -3.33
C GLU A 108 -3.19 13.78 -2.68
N MET A 109 -2.03 13.99 -2.03
CA MET A 109 -1.31 12.91 -1.35
C MET A 109 -2.07 12.38 -0.13
N GLU A 110 -2.69 13.27 0.66
CA GLU A 110 -3.54 12.89 1.79
C GLU A 110 -4.76 12.10 1.34
N LYS A 111 -5.43 12.52 0.26
CA LYS A 111 -6.52 11.76 -0.36
C LYS A 111 -6.05 10.38 -0.82
N ALA A 112 -4.87 10.28 -1.41
CA ALA A 112 -4.32 9.01 -1.85
C ALA A 112 -4.08 8.04 -0.66
N ALA A 113 -3.62 8.56 0.47
CA ALA A 113 -3.47 7.80 1.70
C ALA A 113 -4.81 7.33 2.29
N GLU A 114 -5.84 8.17 2.27
CA GLU A 114 -7.18 7.78 2.71
C GLU A 114 -7.82 6.74 1.77
N VAL A 115 -7.57 6.83 0.46
CA VAL A 115 -7.97 5.79 -0.50
C VAL A 115 -7.31 4.45 -0.14
N ALA A 116 -6.00 4.43 0.11
CA ALA A 116 -5.29 3.21 0.52
C ALA A 116 -5.86 2.62 1.81
N LYS A 117 -6.14 3.48 2.80
CA LYS A 117 -6.73 3.08 4.09
C LYS A 117 -8.13 2.51 3.94
N SER A 118 -8.92 2.97 2.97
CA SER A 118 -10.29 2.52 2.74
C SER A 118 -10.40 1.10 2.17
N PHE A 119 -9.30 0.52 1.70
CA PHE A 119 -9.33 -0.82 1.11
C PHE A 119 -9.61 -1.85 2.20
N LYS A 120 -10.61 -2.71 1.98
CA LYS A 120 -10.93 -3.82 2.89
C LYS A 120 -9.89 -4.93 2.85
N VAL A 121 -9.10 -5.00 1.79
CA VAL A 121 -8.05 -6.00 1.60
C VAL A 121 -6.70 -5.46 2.08
N PHE A 122 -5.70 -6.34 2.14
CA PHE A 122 -4.33 -5.92 2.34
C PHE A 122 -3.80 -5.16 1.12
N SER A 123 -3.02 -4.09 1.36
CA SER A 123 -2.26 -3.42 0.32
C SER A 123 -0.98 -2.83 0.92
N PHE A 124 0.09 -2.75 0.12
CA PHE A 124 1.35 -2.16 0.57
C PHE A 124 1.23 -0.65 0.76
N GLU A 125 0.37 0.00 -0.01
CA GLU A 125 0.13 1.45 0.07
C GLU A 125 -0.45 1.81 1.43
N LYS A 126 -1.36 0.96 1.96
CA LYS A 126 -1.90 1.12 3.31
C LYS A 126 -0.78 1.10 4.35
N LEU A 127 0.10 0.10 4.31
CA LEU A 127 1.25 0.01 5.22
C LEU A 127 2.20 1.18 5.05
N PHE A 128 2.53 1.53 3.81
CA PHE A 128 3.42 2.62 3.46
C PHE A 128 2.94 3.94 4.06
N PHE A 129 1.69 4.35 3.78
CA PHE A 129 1.13 5.58 4.31
C PHE A 129 0.90 5.55 5.83
N GLN A 130 0.68 4.39 6.42
CA GLN A 130 0.65 4.25 7.88
C GLN A 130 2.03 4.53 8.49
N ASN A 131 3.09 4.01 7.90
CA ASN A 131 4.45 4.15 8.41
C ASN A 131 5.00 5.58 8.25
N LEU A 132 4.61 6.30 7.20
CA LEU A 132 4.93 7.74 7.04
C LEU A 132 4.36 8.62 8.18
N LYS A 133 3.26 8.19 8.80
CA LYS A 133 2.62 8.95 9.90
C LYS A 133 3.28 8.70 11.26
N VAL A 134 4.14 7.69 11.39
CA VAL A 134 4.70 7.28 12.69
C VAL A 134 5.97 8.06 13.04
N GLN A 135 6.71 8.58 12.06
CA GLN A 135 7.96 9.30 12.34
C GLN A 135 7.78 10.78 12.71
N SER A 136 6.59 11.36 12.51
CA SER A 136 6.29 12.73 12.99
C SER A 136 6.17 12.86 14.51
N LYS A 137 6.31 11.76 15.27
CA LYS A 137 6.26 11.76 16.75
C LYS A 137 7.63 11.67 17.44
N ASN A 138 8.74 11.62 16.70
CA ASN A 138 10.07 11.56 17.31
C ASN A 138 10.90 12.85 17.23
N ASP A 139 10.34 13.96 16.74
CA ASP A 139 10.99 15.29 16.82
C ASP A 139 10.63 16.03 18.12
N ILE A 140 10.77 15.36 19.27
CA ILE A 140 10.89 16.04 20.57
C ILE A 140 11.96 15.33 21.38
N ILE A 141 13.21 15.77 21.25
CA ILE A 141 14.15 15.99 22.36
C ILE A 141 15.01 17.21 22.00
#